data_AF-A0A2S2QXY1-F1
#
_entry.id   AF-A0A2S2QXY1-F1
#
_cell.length_a   1.000
_cell.length_b   1.000
_cell.length_c   1.000
_cell.angle_alpha   90.00
_cell.angle_beta   90.00
_cell.angle_gamma   90.00
#
_symmetry.space_group_name_H-M   'P 1'
#
loop_
_entity.id
_entity.type
_entity.pdbx_description
1 polymer ?
#
loop_
_entity_poly.entity_id
_entity_poly.type
_entity_poly.pdbx_seq_one_letter_code
_entity_poly.pdbx_strand_id
1 'polypeptide(L)'
;MELWKGFFQSPVMGWKPFLNIDVANKGFPKYQPLVEYIRNDLRYSLDSEMDRYGLNSLATYVKGLKVDFMIPNQPNTKRSYRVVGLFDSAAKFFFDMDDPETKKIKRINVVSYFKVTRNYVIKYPHLPCLHVGNIAKKTAIPIELCVVQKGQLRLKKLSENQTAVMVKNAARPPSERRQTIEQCIKDIKYNEDPVLKDFGISITERFASIPARVLDQPSLAYAYNKETKPKFGVWYADKFSKAIVLEKW
;
A
#
# COMPACT_ATOMS: atom_id res chain seq x y z
N MET A 1 -3.39 5.80 1.71
CA MET A 1 -2.31 4.84 2.02
C MET A 1 -1.63 5.29 3.30
N GLU A 2 -1.12 4.36 4.10
CA GLU A 2 -0.30 4.59 5.28
C GLU A 2 1.02 3.82 5.15
N LEU A 3 2.06 4.31 5.80
CA LEU A 3 3.38 3.68 5.80
C LEU A 3 3.47 2.73 6.98
N TRP A 4 3.72 1.45 6.71
CA TRP A 4 4.07 0.48 7.73
C TRP A 4 5.57 0.27 7.71
N LYS A 5 6.16 0.33 8.90
CA LYS A 5 7.54 -0.05 9.16
C LYS A 5 7.55 -1.48 9.67
N GLY A 6 8.44 -2.28 9.13
CA GLY A 6 8.73 -3.63 9.59
C GLY A 6 10.22 -3.87 9.49
N PHE A 7 10.59 -5.14 9.51
CA PHE A 7 11.97 -5.56 9.34
C PHE A 7 12.04 -6.74 8.37
N PHE A 8 13.12 -6.78 7.62
CA PHE A 8 13.58 -7.93 6.87
C PHE A 8 14.47 -8.75 7.79
N GLN A 9 14.32 -10.08 7.74
CA GLN A 9 15.20 -11.01 8.43
C GLN A 9 15.54 -12.17 7.50
N SER A 10 16.81 -12.55 7.45
CA SER A 10 17.26 -13.75 6.74
C SER A 10 18.50 -14.36 7.39
N PRO A 11 18.55 -15.68 7.61
CA PRO A 11 19.79 -16.34 7.98
C PRO A 11 20.77 -16.31 6.79
N VAL A 12 22.05 -16.09 7.09
CA VAL A 12 23.14 -16.07 6.12
C VAL A 12 24.27 -16.95 6.64
N MET A 13 24.71 -17.90 5.82
CA MET A 13 25.83 -18.77 6.15
C MET A 13 27.13 -18.18 5.59
N GLY A 14 28.07 -17.86 6.46
CA GLY A 14 29.44 -17.52 6.11
C GLY A 14 30.42 -18.45 6.81
N TRP A 15 31.57 -17.91 7.24
CA TRP A 15 32.51 -18.61 8.13
C TRP A 15 31.91 -18.92 9.52
N LYS A 16 30.78 -18.29 9.84
CA LYS A 16 29.85 -18.61 10.94
C LYS A 16 28.43 -18.23 10.50
N PRO A 17 27.36 -18.71 11.17
CA PRO A 17 26.01 -18.26 10.89
C PRO A 17 25.82 -16.79 11.31
N PHE A 18 25.15 -16.03 10.46
CA PHE A 18 24.74 -14.65 10.71
C PHE A 18 23.22 -14.52 10.53
N LEU A 19 22.61 -13.64 11.31
CA LEU A 19 21.25 -13.17 11.03
C LEU A 19 21.35 -11.78 10.40
N ASN A 20 20.93 -11.66 9.15
CA ASN A 20 20.81 -10.37 8.47
C ASN A 20 19.47 -9.75 8.83
N ILE A 21 19.49 -8.55 9.40
CA ILE A 21 18.30 -7.79 9.79
C ILE A 21 18.40 -6.39 9.20
N ASP A 22 17.31 -5.94 8.58
CA ASP A 22 17.23 -4.58 8.05
C ASP A 22 15.83 -3.99 8.21
N VAL A 23 15.71 -2.67 8.21
CA VAL A 23 14.42 -1.98 8.27
C VAL A 23 13.73 -2.07 6.91
N ALA A 24 12.46 -2.48 6.93
CA ALA A 24 11.59 -2.52 5.76
C ALA A 24 10.48 -1.48 5.87
N ASN A 25 10.15 -0.84 4.75
CA ASN A 25 9.09 0.17 4.66
C ASN A 25 8.13 -0.23 3.55
N LYS A 26 6.82 -0.26 3.83
CA LYS A 26 5.81 -0.61 2.83
C LYS A 26 4.52 0.18 3.01
N GLY A 27 3.94 0.61 1.89
CA GLY A 27 2.65 1.30 1.89
C GLY A 27 1.49 0.31 1.94
N PHE A 28 0.59 0.50 2.90
CA PHE A 28 -0.67 -0.25 3.03
C PHE A 28 -1.87 0.68 2.82
N PRO A 29 -3.01 0.18 2.30
CA PRO A 29 -4.28 0.90 2.38
C PRO A 29 -4.62 1.17 3.84
N LYS A 30 -5.09 2.39 4.13
CA LYS A 30 -5.51 2.77 5.48
C LYS A 30 -6.75 1.95 5.85
N TYR A 31 -6.80 1.45 7.08
CA TYR A 31 -8.04 0.92 7.65
C TYR A 31 -8.98 2.09 7.95
N GLN A 32 -9.95 2.33 7.06
CA GLN A 32 -10.90 3.44 7.20
C GLN A 32 -12.22 3.16 6.45
N PRO A 33 -13.35 3.72 6.91
CA PRO A 33 -14.58 3.78 6.13
C PRO A 33 -14.36 4.42 4.76
N LEU A 34 -15.01 3.90 3.72
CA LEU A 34 -14.86 4.47 2.38
C LEU A 34 -15.45 5.88 2.26
N VAL A 35 -16.44 6.23 3.08
CA VAL A 35 -16.96 7.61 3.18
C VAL A 35 -15.91 8.59 3.71
N GLU A 36 -15.06 8.16 4.64
CA GLU A 36 -13.96 8.99 5.12
C GLU A 36 -12.88 9.15 4.06
N TYR A 37 -12.60 8.10 3.29
CA TYR A 37 -11.70 8.20 2.14
C TYR A 37 -12.21 9.23 1.11
N ILE A 38 -13.51 9.22 0.78
CA ILE A 38 -14.10 10.19 -0.15
C ILE A 38 -13.98 11.62 0.40
N ARG A 39 -14.33 11.83 1.68
CA ARG A 39 -14.32 13.16 2.31
C ARG A 39 -12.90 13.69 2.53
N ASN A 40 -12.00 12.88 3.07
CA ASN A 40 -10.71 13.35 3.59
C ASN A 40 -9.57 13.21 2.55
N ASP A 41 -9.50 12.07 1.86
CA ASP A 41 -8.42 11.79 0.91
C ASP A 41 -8.78 12.30 -0.51
N LEU A 42 -10.03 12.12 -0.98
CA LEU A 42 -10.47 12.64 -2.28
C LEU A 42 -11.00 14.08 -2.22
N ARG A 43 -11.42 14.57 -1.03
CA ARG A 43 -11.96 15.92 -0.81
C ARG A 43 -13.26 16.22 -1.56
N TYR A 44 -14.14 15.22 -1.69
CA TYR A 44 -15.48 15.38 -2.26
C TYR A 44 -16.55 15.46 -1.16
N SER A 45 -17.63 16.19 -1.44
CA SER A 45 -18.84 16.17 -0.62
C SER A 45 -19.51 14.78 -0.70
N LEU A 46 -20.15 14.37 0.39
CA LEU A 46 -20.96 13.14 0.43
C LEU A 46 -22.42 13.38 0.04
N ASP A 47 -22.85 14.65 0.02
CA ASP A 47 -24.24 15.06 -0.16
C ASP A 47 -24.57 15.35 -1.64
N SER A 48 -23.59 15.25 -2.54
CA SER A 48 -23.74 15.50 -3.97
C SER A 48 -23.12 14.38 -4.82
N GLU A 49 -23.53 14.30 -6.08
CA GLU A 49 -22.88 13.38 -7.03
C GLU A 49 -21.43 13.77 -7.28
N MET A 50 -20.57 12.76 -7.40
CA MET A 50 -19.17 12.95 -7.77
C MET A 50 -19.06 13.17 -9.28
N ASP A 51 -18.15 14.04 -9.69
CA ASP A 51 -17.81 14.18 -11.10
C ASP A 51 -17.06 12.95 -11.64
N ARG A 52 -16.87 12.91 -12.96
CA ARG A 52 -16.22 11.78 -13.63
C ARG A 52 -14.79 11.54 -13.12
N TYR A 53 -14.07 12.60 -12.76
CA TYR A 53 -12.71 12.49 -12.22
C TYR A 53 -12.70 11.83 -10.84
N GLY A 54 -13.61 12.26 -9.95
CA GLY A 54 -13.77 11.68 -8.61
C GLY A 54 -14.17 10.21 -8.67
N LEU A 55 -15.13 9.87 -9.55
CA LEU A 55 -15.55 8.48 -9.76
C LEU A 55 -14.41 7.59 -10.27
N ASN A 56 -13.62 8.06 -11.25
CA ASN A 56 -12.47 7.32 -11.76
C ASN A 56 -11.38 7.12 -10.70
N SER A 57 -11.13 8.14 -9.89
CA SER A 57 -10.16 8.11 -8.78
C SER A 57 -10.60 7.11 -7.71
N LEU A 58 -11.88 7.14 -7.33
CA LEU A 58 -12.48 6.20 -6.40
C LEU A 58 -12.43 4.77 -6.94
N ALA A 59 -12.85 4.54 -8.20
CA ALA A 59 -12.83 3.23 -8.84
C ALA A 59 -11.41 2.65 -8.87
N THR A 60 -10.42 3.46 -9.24
CA THR A 60 -9.01 3.06 -9.25
C THR A 60 -8.51 2.69 -7.86
N TYR A 61 -8.93 3.43 -6.84
CA TYR A 61 -8.61 3.15 -5.45
C TYR A 61 -9.23 1.84 -4.97
N VAL A 62 -10.54 1.67 -5.09
CA VAL A 62 -11.24 0.51 -4.50
C VAL A 62 -11.02 -0.78 -5.27
N LYS A 63 -10.78 -0.73 -6.59
CA LYS A 63 -10.65 -1.92 -7.43
C LYS A 63 -9.55 -2.86 -6.94
N GLY A 64 -9.97 -4.06 -6.54
CA GLY A 64 -9.13 -5.14 -6.03
C GLY A 64 -8.91 -5.11 -4.52
N LEU A 65 -9.36 -4.09 -3.80
CA LEU A 65 -9.31 -4.06 -2.34
C LEU A 65 -10.32 -5.04 -1.73
N LYS A 66 -9.98 -5.59 -0.57
CA LYS A 66 -10.93 -6.23 0.32
C LYS A 66 -11.58 -5.18 1.22
N VAL A 67 -12.90 -5.23 1.30
CA VAL A 67 -13.70 -4.34 2.14
C VAL A 67 -14.61 -5.18 3.03
N ASP A 68 -14.77 -4.72 4.26
CA ASP A 68 -15.74 -5.27 5.20
C ASP A 68 -17.02 -4.46 5.07
N PHE A 69 -18.11 -5.16 4.78
CA PHE A 69 -19.46 -4.64 4.75
C PHE A 69 -20.15 -4.97 6.08
N MET A 70 -20.82 -3.99 6.67
CA MET A 70 -21.64 -4.19 7.86
C MET A 70 -22.72 -3.11 7.97
N ILE A 71 -23.96 -3.53 8.25
CA ILE A 71 -25.04 -2.60 8.57
C ILE A 71 -24.89 -2.17 10.04
N PRO A 72 -24.93 -0.86 10.35
CA PRO A 72 -24.86 -0.37 11.72
C PRO A 72 -25.88 -1.06 12.63
N ASN A 73 -25.46 -1.44 13.83
CA ASN A 73 -26.29 -2.14 14.83
C ASN A 73 -26.80 -3.53 14.40
N GLN A 74 -26.29 -4.10 13.30
CA GLN A 74 -26.63 -5.45 12.83
C GLN A 74 -25.38 -6.29 12.57
N PRO A 75 -24.68 -6.78 13.62
CA PRO A 75 -23.36 -7.44 13.48
C PRO A 75 -23.40 -8.76 12.69
N ASN A 76 -24.55 -9.45 12.67
CA ASN A 76 -24.78 -10.67 11.88
C ASN A 76 -24.64 -10.45 10.35
N THR A 77 -24.73 -9.20 9.90
CA THR A 77 -24.58 -8.83 8.48
C THR A 77 -23.12 -8.69 8.02
N LYS A 78 -22.15 -8.79 8.93
CA LYS A 78 -20.74 -8.60 8.61
C LYS A 78 -20.29 -9.59 7.53
N ARG A 79 -19.77 -9.08 6.41
CA ARG A 79 -19.23 -9.88 5.30
C ARG A 79 -18.02 -9.17 4.70
N SER A 80 -17.02 -9.92 4.26
CA SER A 80 -15.85 -9.37 3.58
C SER A 80 -15.93 -9.68 2.09
N TYR A 81 -15.70 -8.68 1.26
CA TYR A 81 -15.74 -8.83 -0.19
C TYR A 81 -14.52 -8.24 -0.86
N ARG A 82 -14.14 -8.81 -2.01
CA ARG A 82 -13.21 -8.18 -2.94
C ARG A 82 -13.99 -7.29 -3.91
N VAL A 83 -13.56 -6.04 -4.04
CA VAL A 83 -14.19 -5.06 -4.94
C VAL A 83 -13.72 -5.30 -6.38
N VAL A 84 -14.68 -5.41 -7.29
CA VAL A 84 -14.48 -5.55 -8.73
C VAL A 84 -14.43 -4.17 -9.39
N GLY A 85 -15.33 -3.28 -8.99
CA GLY A 85 -15.48 -1.95 -9.55
C GLY A 85 -16.57 -1.14 -8.84
N LEU A 86 -17.09 -0.13 -9.54
CA LEU A 86 -18.21 0.69 -9.10
C LEU A 86 -19.42 0.44 -9.99
N PHE A 87 -20.60 0.51 -9.38
CA PHE A 87 -21.87 0.70 -10.07
C PHE A 87 -22.31 2.16 -9.93
N ASP A 88 -23.48 2.48 -10.49
CA ASP A 88 -24.12 3.79 -10.35
C ASP A 88 -24.47 4.11 -8.87
N SER A 89 -24.96 5.32 -8.62
CA SER A 89 -25.40 5.75 -7.30
C SER A 89 -26.46 4.82 -6.71
N ALA A 90 -26.52 4.72 -5.39
CA ALA A 90 -27.48 3.86 -4.72
C ALA A 90 -28.94 4.19 -5.10
N ALA A 91 -29.23 5.46 -5.39
CA ALA A 91 -30.53 5.92 -5.88
C ALA A 91 -30.83 5.48 -7.33
N LYS A 92 -29.82 5.49 -8.21
CA LYS A 92 -29.97 5.22 -9.65
C LYS A 92 -29.74 3.75 -10.04
N PHE A 93 -29.07 2.97 -9.20
CA PHE A 93 -28.80 1.57 -9.49
C PHE A 93 -30.01 0.68 -9.16
N PHE A 94 -30.64 0.14 -10.21
CA PHE A 94 -31.73 -0.83 -10.11
C PHE A 94 -31.25 -2.26 -10.38
N PHE A 95 -31.82 -3.21 -9.65
CA PHE A 95 -31.64 -4.63 -9.86
C PHE A 95 -32.96 -5.38 -9.70
N ASP A 96 -32.97 -6.59 -10.21
CA ASP A 96 -34.13 -7.46 -10.20
C ASP A 96 -34.06 -8.33 -8.93
N MET A 97 -35.10 -8.27 -8.11
CA MET A 97 -35.22 -9.01 -6.86
C MET A 97 -36.43 -9.94 -6.94
N ASP A 98 -36.23 -11.21 -6.58
CA ASP A 98 -37.36 -12.13 -6.41
C ASP A 98 -38.15 -11.74 -5.18
N ASP A 99 -39.42 -11.41 -5.38
CA ASP A 99 -40.34 -11.09 -4.31
C ASP A 99 -40.72 -12.40 -3.56
N PRO A 100 -40.41 -12.49 -2.24
CA PRO A 100 -40.69 -13.70 -1.47
C PRO A 100 -42.18 -14.07 -1.40
N GLU A 101 -43.07 -13.07 -1.46
CA GLU A 101 -44.51 -13.28 -1.31
C GLU A 101 -45.18 -13.61 -2.64
N THR A 102 -44.82 -12.88 -3.70
CA THR A 102 -45.49 -13.01 -5.00
C THR A 102 -44.78 -13.93 -5.99
N LYS A 103 -43.55 -14.38 -5.69
CA LYS A 103 -42.65 -15.13 -6.59
C LYS A 103 -42.44 -14.45 -7.95
N LYS A 104 -42.67 -13.14 -8.03
CA LYS A 104 -42.45 -12.33 -9.23
C LYS A 104 -41.13 -11.57 -9.10
N ILE A 105 -40.49 -11.34 -10.24
CA ILE A 105 -39.32 -10.49 -10.32
C ILE A 105 -39.78 -9.04 -10.19
N LYS A 106 -39.32 -8.36 -9.14
CA LYS A 106 -39.57 -6.94 -8.90
C LYS A 106 -38.29 -6.15 -9.11
N ARG A 107 -38.35 -5.11 -9.94
CA ARG A 107 -37.23 -4.19 -10.11
C ARG A 107 -37.21 -3.16 -8.99
N ILE A 108 -36.10 -3.10 -8.25
CA ILE A 108 -35.94 -2.25 -7.07
C ILE A 108 -34.55 -1.60 -7.07
N ASN A 109 -34.43 -0.38 -6.56
CA ASN A 109 -33.13 0.25 -6.37
C ASN A 109 -32.51 -0.09 -5.01
N VAL A 110 -31.21 0.19 -4.86
CA VAL A 110 -30.47 -0.15 -3.65
C VAL A 110 -31.04 0.55 -2.41
N VAL A 111 -31.39 1.84 -2.52
CA VAL A 111 -32.00 2.60 -1.42
C VAL A 111 -33.28 1.93 -0.90
N SER A 112 -34.20 1.56 -1.80
CA SER A 112 -35.47 0.95 -1.40
C SER A 112 -35.26 -0.46 -0.84
N TYR A 113 -34.35 -1.25 -1.41
CA TYR A 113 -34.02 -2.58 -0.90
C TYR A 113 -33.50 -2.52 0.55
N PHE A 114 -32.56 -1.62 0.84
CA PHE A 114 -32.01 -1.52 2.19
C PHE A 114 -33.05 -1.00 3.20
N LYS A 115 -33.93 -0.09 2.77
CA LYS A 115 -35.02 0.41 3.61
C LYS A 115 -36.03 -0.69 3.96
N VAL A 116 -36.52 -1.42 2.95
CA VAL A 116 -37.58 -2.42 3.12
C VAL A 116 -37.04 -3.73 3.70
N THR A 117 -35.99 -4.29 3.13
CA THR A 117 -35.51 -5.64 3.44
C THR A 117 -34.51 -5.66 4.61
N ARG A 118 -33.78 -4.57 4.83
CA ARG A 118 -32.71 -4.51 5.84
C ARG A 118 -33.00 -3.53 6.98
N ASN A 119 -34.14 -2.86 6.95
CA ASN A 119 -34.53 -1.82 7.90
C ASN A 119 -33.41 -0.77 8.12
N TYR A 120 -32.80 -0.33 7.02
CA TYR A 120 -31.70 0.63 7.05
C TYR A 120 -31.91 1.73 6.01
N VAL A 121 -31.87 2.98 6.45
CA VAL A 121 -32.01 4.16 5.58
C VAL A 121 -30.62 4.62 5.15
N ILE A 122 -30.37 4.55 3.84
CA ILE A 122 -29.12 5.03 3.25
C ILE A 122 -29.02 6.55 3.43
N LYS A 123 -27.90 7.02 3.99
CA LYS A 123 -27.67 8.44 4.28
C LYS A 123 -27.18 9.21 3.05
N TYR A 124 -26.36 8.56 2.22
CA TYR A 124 -25.72 9.16 1.05
C TYR A 124 -26.16 8.47 -0.25
N PRO A 125 -27.43 8.67 -0.68
CA PRO A 125 -28.00 7.96 -1.83
C PRO A 125 -27.34 8.32 -3.18
N HIS A 126 -26.67 9.47 -3.24
CA HIS A 126 -25.94 9.96 -4.42
C HIS A 126 -24.58 9.29 -4.63
N LEU A 127 -24.04 8.63 -3.60
CA LEU A 127 -22.77 7.94 -3.70
C LEU A 127 -22.89 6.61 -4.46
N PRO A 128 -21.85 6.19 -5.19
CA PRO A 128 -21.85 4.95 -5.97
C PRO A 128 -21.94 3.72 -5.08
N CYS A 129 -22.52 2.65 -5.62
CA CYS A 129 -22.41 1.32 -5.03
C CYS A 129 -21.11 0.62 -5.45
N LEU A 130 -20.56 -0.21 -4.58
CA LEU A 130 -19.45 -1.10 -4.95
C LEU A 130 -20.00 -2.33 -5.67
N HIS A 131 -19.39 -2.69 -6.80
CA HIS A 131 -19.55 -4.01 -7.40
C HIS A 131 -18.59 -4.97 -6.70
N VAL A 132 -19.13 -5.99 -6.05
CA VAL A 132 -18.35 -6.91 -5.23
C VAL A 132 -18.58 -8.38 -5.60
N GLY A 133 -17.59 -9.23 -5.28
CA GLY A 133 -17.72 -10.67 -5.46
C GLY A 133 -17.49 -11.12 -6.90
N ASN A 134 -18.40 -11.95 -7.42
CA ASN A 134 -18.26 -12.50 -8.77
C ASN A 134 -18.59 -11.43 -9.83
N ILE A 135 -17.71 -11.27 -10.82
CA ILE A 135 -17.87 -10.31 -11.93
C ILE A 135 -19.20 -10.54 -12.69
N ALA A 136 -19.61 -11.80 -12.87
CA ALA A 136 -20.86 -12.16 -13.55
C ALA A 136 -22.12 -11.85 -12.71
N LYS A 137 -21.99 -11.75 -11.38
CA LYS A 137 -23.11 -11.44 -10.49
C LYS A 137 -23.13 -9.94 -10.19
N LYS A 138 -24.30 -9.30 -10.35
CA LYS A 138 -24.49 -7.87 -10.03
C LYS A 138 -24.73 -7.65 -8.54
N THR A 139 -23.75 -8.01 -7.70
CA THR A 139 -23.83 -7.75 -6.25
C THR A 139 -23.38 -6.31 -5.98
N ALA A 140 -24.33 -5.44 -5.67
CA ALA A 140 -24.12 -4.03 -5.36
C ALA A 140 -24.26 -3.82 -3.85
N ILE A 141 -23.27 -3.17 -3.23
CA ILE A 141 -23.35 -2.75 -1.82
C ILE A 141 -23.10 -1.24 -1.69
N PRO A 142 -23.86 -0.51 -0.86
CA PRO A 142 -23.65 0.92 -0.62
C PRO A 142 -22.27 1.19 -0.04
N ILE A 143 -21.57 2.19 -0.58
CA ILE A 143 -20.21 2.52 -0.14
C ILE A 143 -20.15 3.00 1.33
N GLU A 144 -21.24 3.58 1.83
CA GLU A 144 -21.35 4.06 3.20
C GLU A 144 -21.33 2.94 4.26
N LEU A 145 -21.59 1.71 3.85
CA LEU A 145 -21.59 0.52 4.70
C LEU A 145 -20.27 -0.26 4.62
N CYS A 146 -19.26 0.30 3.96
CA CYS A 146 -18.02 -0.40 3.62
C CYS A 146 -16.78 0.23 4.29
N VAL A 147 -15.96 -0.62 4.88
CA VAL A 147 -14.67 -0.27 5.52
C VAL A 147 -13.53 -1.00 4.82
N VAL A 148 -12.45 -0.31 4.51
CA VAL A 148 -11.24 -0.92 3.94
C VAL A 148 -10.60 -1.82 4.98
N GLN A 149 -10.39 -3.11 4.68
CA GLN A 149 -9.77 -4.06 5.62
C GLN A 149 -8.34 -3.64 6.00
N LYS A 150 -7.93 -3.89 7.26
CA LYS A 150 -6.57 -3.59 7.76
C LYS A 150 -5.54 -4.57 7.21
N GLY A 151 -4.30 -4.11 7.02
CA GLY A 151 -3.14 -4.98 6.75
C GLY A 151 -3.13 -5.66 5.38
N GLN A 152 -3.99 -5.25 4.45
CA GLN A 152 -4.04 -5.84 3.12
C GLN A 152 -2.94 -5.28 2.20
N LEU A 153 -2.17 -6.17 1.59
CA LEU A 153 -1.10 -5.78 0.68
C LEU A 153 -1.65 -5.31 -0.67
N ARG A 154 -1.20 -4.14 -1.12
CA ARG A 154 -1.53 -3.60 -2.45
C ARG A 154 -0.28 -3.59 -3.33
N LEU A 155 -0.26 -4.43 -4.36
CA LEU A 155 0.86 -4.57 -5.31
C LEU A 155 0.81 -3.58 -6.49
N LYS A 156 0.06 -2.48 -6.36
CA LYS A 156 0.02 -1.43 -7.39
C LYS A 156 1.15 -0.43 -7.15
N LYS A 157 1.68 0.14 -8.24
CA LYS A 157 2.64 1.26 -8.17
C LYS A 157 2.02 2.41 -7.37
N LEU A 158 2.80 2.99 -6.46
CA LEU A 158 2.42 4.19 -5.73
C LEU A 158 2.38 5.38 -6.70
N SER A 159 1.55 6.38 -6.42
CA SER A 159 1.63 7.65 -7.15
C SER A 159 2.97 8.34 -6.88
N GLU A 160 3.34 9.33 -7.69
CA GLU A 160 4.58 10.10 -7.50
C GLU A 160 4.61 10.77 -6.12
N ASN A 161 3.52 11.42 -5.72
CA ASN A 161 3.38 12.01 -4.39
C ASN A 161 3.52 10.98 -3.26
N GLN A 162 2.89 9.80 -3.41
CA GLN A 162 3.02 8.72 -2.43
C GLN A 162 4.46 8.17 -2.37
N THR A 163 5.13 8.11 -3.52
CA THR A 163 6.52 7.68 -3.63
C THR A 163 7.46 8.69 -2.98
N ALA A 164 7.26 9.98 -3.19
CA ALA A 164 8.03 11.04 -2.55
C ALA A 164 7.88 11.01 -1.02
N VAL A 165 6.65 10.84 -0.52
CA VAL A 165 6.38 10.68 0.91
C VAL A 165 7.04 9.40 1.46
N MET A 166 6.96 8.28 0.74
CA MET A 166 7.63 7.03 1.10
C MET A 166 9.15 7.23 1.22
N VAL A 167 9.79 7.81 0.20
CA VAL A 167 11.23 8.06 0.16
C VAL A 167 11.65 8.97 1.31
N LYS A 168 10.93 10.09 1.53
CA LYS A 168 11.22 11.01 2.63
C LYS A 168 11.16 10.34 4.01
N ASN A 169 10.27 9.37 4.20
CA ASN A 169 10.14 8.68 5.47
C ASN A 169 11.14 7.52 5.64
N ALA A 170 11.49 6.84 4.54
CA ALA A 170 12.36 5.66 4.52
C ALA A 170 13.85 5.99 4.42
N ALA A 171 14.21 7.10 3.75
CA ALA A 171 15.59 7.56 3.63
C ALA A 171 16.07 8.13 4.98
N ARG A 172 16.95 7.39 5.65
CA ARG A 172 17.54 7.78 6.93
C ARG A 172 19.07 7.69 6.86
N PRO A 173 19.79 8.60 7.55
CA PRO A 173 21.24 8.49 7.69
C PRO A 173 21.67 7.11 8.23
N PRO A 174 22.86 6.59 7.86
CA PRO A 174 23.33 5.29 8.32
C PRO A 174 23.35 5.12 9.84
N SER A 175 23.67 6.17 10.59
CA SER A 175 23.67 6.17 12.06
C SER A 175 22.27 5.96 12.64
N GLU A 176 21.28 6.71 12.17
CA GLU A 176 19.86 6.55 12.59
C GLU A 176 19.30 5.18 12.18
N ARG A 177 19.63 4.71 10.97
CA ARG A 177 19.21 3.38 10.50
C ARG A 177 19.78 2.29 11.39
N ARG A 178 21.06 2.38 11.75
CA ARG A 178 21.70 1.44 12.68
C ARG A 178 21.00 1.43 14.04
N GLN A 179 20.77 2.60 14.64
CA GLN A 179 20.06 2.71 15.92
C GLN A 179 18.66 2.10 15.85
N THR A 180 17.95 2.31 14.74
CA THR A 180 16.62 1.72 14.52
C THR A 180 16.69 0.19 14.51
N ILE A 181 17.68 -0.40 13.82
CA ILE A 181 17.87 -1.85 13.77
C ILE A 181 18.25 -2.40 15.15
N GLU A 182 19.17 -1.73 15.86
CA GLU A 182 19.57 -2.11 17.23
C GLU A 182 18.36 -2.10 18.19
N GLN A 183 17.48 -1.10 18.08
CA GLN A 183 16.25 -1.06 18.88
C GLN A 183 15.27 -2.18 18.48
N CYS A 184 15.06 -2.41 17.18
CA CYS A 184 14.21 -3.50 16.72
C CYS A 184 14.66 -4.87 17.25
N ILE A 185 15.97 -5.15 17.26
CA ILE A 185 16.49 -6.42 17.78
C ILE A 185 16.13 -6.59 19.27
N LYS A 186 16.27 -5.52 20.06
CA LYS A 186 15.89 -5.51 21.48
C LYS A 186 14.39 -5.71 21.68
N ASP A 187 13.57 -5.11 20.82
CA ASP A 187 12.10 -5.22 20.91
C ASP A 187 11.60 -6.61 20.51
N ILE A 188 12.24 -7.26 19.53
CA ILE A 188 11.89 -8.62 19.06
C ILE A 188 12.21 -9.68 20.11
N LYS A 189 13.27 -9.47 20.91
CA LYS A 189 13.68 -10.38 21.98
C LYS A 189 13.87 -11.82 21.49
N TYR A 190 14.66 -12.01 20.43
CA TYR A 190 14.89 -13.33 19.84
C TYR A 190 15.29 -14.41 20.87
N ASN A 191 16.08 -14.06 21.87
CA ASN A 191 16.52 -15.00 22.91
C ASN A 191 15.43 -15.36 23.93
N GLU A 192 14.26 -14.71 23.89
CA GLU A 192 13.07 -15.07 24.66
C GLU A 192 12.12 -16.00 23.88
N ASP A 193 12.31 -16.14 22.56
CA ASP A 193 11.45 -16.95 21.70
C ASP A 193 11.55 -18.45 22.06
N PRO A 194 10.43 -19.13 22.35
CA PRO A 194 10.44 -20.53 22.79
C PRO A 194 10.94 -21.48 21.70
N VAL A 195 10.65 -21.21 20.43
CA VAL A 195 11.09 -22.04 19.31
C VAL A 195 12.60 -21.92 19.16
N LEU A 196 13.17 -20.71 19.21
CA LEU A 196 14.62 -20.55 19.13
C LEU A 196 15.35 -21.23 20.29
N LYS A 197 14.78 -21.17 21.51
CA LYS A 197 15.33 -21.87 22.68
C LYS A 197 15.31 -23.39 22.51
N ASP A 198 14.22 -23.96 22.03
CA ASP A 198 14.09 -25.41 21.82
C ASP A 198 15.12 -25.93 20.79
N PHE A 199 15.45 -25.12 19.79
CA PHE A 199 16.50 -25.43 18.82
C PHE A 199 17.93 -25.09 19.30
N GLY A 200 18.09 -24.59 20.53
CA GLY A 200 19.38 -24.18 21.08
C GLY A 200 20.02 -23.00 20.35
N ILE A 201 19.23 -22.16 19.68
CA ILE A 201 19.70 -21.00 18.92
C ILE A 201 19.69 -19.78 19.83
N SER A 202 20.85 -19.13 19.96
CA SER A 202 20.99 -17.82 20.61
C SER A 202 21.48 -16.77 19.62
N ILE A 203 20.90 -15.58 19.66
CA ILE A 203 21.22 -14.47 18.77
C ILE A 203 21.96 -13.38 19.54
N THR A 204 23.10 -12.95 19.00
CA THR A 204 23.83 -11.80 19.56
C THR A 204 23.14 -10.50 19.15
N GLU A 205 22.83 -9.63 20.11
CA GLU A 205 22.12 -8.37 19.86
C GLU A 205 23.02 -7.22 19.36
N ARG A 206 24.31 -7.49 19.18
CA ARG A 206 25.30 -6.54 18.68
C ARG A 206 25.56 -6.80 17.19
N PHE A 207 25.70 -5.72 16.44
CA PHE A 207 26.19 -5.78 15.06
C PHE A 207 27.55 -6.49 14.99
N ALA A 208 27.73 -7.33 13.97
CA ALA A 208 29.00 -7.96 13.70
C ALA A 208 30.05 -6.89 13.32
N SER A 209 31.22 -6.95 13.96
CA SER A 209 32.39 -6.17 13.56
C SER A 209 33.21 -6.97 12.55
N ILE A 210 33.49 -6.39 11.39
CA ILE A 210 34.18 -7.05 10.28
C ILE A 210 35.30 -6.12 9.79
N PRO A 211 36.54 -6.60 9.62
CA PRO A 211 37.61 -5.83 9.02
C PRO A 211 37.24 -5.39 7.59
N ALA A 212 37.37 -4.10 7.30
CA ALA A 212 37.13 -3.52 5.98
C ALA A 212 38.40 -2.89 5.43
N ARG A 213 38.48 -2.75 4.10
CA ARG A 213 39.57 -2.06 3.40
C ARG A 213 38.97 -0.99 2.49
N VAL A 214 39.58 0.19 2.49
CA VAL A 214 39.30 1.24 1.50
C VAL A 214 40.35 1.10 0.41
N LEU A 215 39.93 0.76 -0.80
CA LEU A 215 40.84 0.64 -1.94
C LEU A 215 41.16 2.03 -2.50
N ASP A 216 42.38 2.20 -2.99
CA ASP A 216 42.76 3.41 -3.71
C ASP A 216 41.95 3.55 -4.99
N GLN A 217 41.48 4.76 -5.23
CA GLN A 217 40.72 5.10 -6.44
C GLN A 217 41.64 5.13 -7.68
N PRO A 218 41.14 4.70 -8.85
CA PRO A 218 41.90 4.80 -10.10
C PRO A 218 42.01 6.26 -10.57
N SER A 219 43.06 6.57 -11.33
CA SER A 219 43.14 7.78 -12.14
C SER A 219 42.21 7.66 -13.35
N LEU A 220 41.48 8.72 -13.67
CA LEU A 220 40.68 8.84 -14.89
C LEU A 220 41.43 9.69 -15.90
N ALA A 221 41.65 9.14 -17.10
CA ALA A 221 42.31 9.83 -18.20
C ALA A 221 41.30 10.53 -19.12
N TYR A 222 41.61 11.78 -19.47
CA TYR A 222 40.86 12.65 -20.37
C TYR A 222 41.70 13.05 -21.59
N ALA A 223 41.17 13.93 -22.44
CA ALA A 223 41.92 14.45 -23.59
C ALA A 223 43.28 15.01 -23.17
N TYR A 224 44.25 14.94 -24.07
CA TYR A 224 45.61 15.46 -23.86
C TYR A 224 46.33 14.84 -22.65
N ASN A 225 46.05 13.57 -22.34
CA ASN A 225 46.60 12.84 -21.19
C ASN A 225 46.38 13.55 -19.85
N LYS A 226 45.34 14.37 -19.75
CA LYS A 226 44.96 14.98 -18.48
C LYS A 226 44.38 13.92 -17.56
N GLU A 227 44.86 13.84 -16.34
CA GLU A 227 44.34 12.92 -15.33
C GLU A 227 43.53 13.66 -14.27
N THR A 228 42.47 13.01 -13.79
CA THR A 228 41.75 13.41 -12.58
C THR A 228 41.57 12.21 -11.68
N LYS A 229 41.72 12.42 -10.37
CA LYS A 229 41.46 11.40 -9.37
C LYS A 229 40.10 11.70 -8.74
N PRO A 230 39.14 10.76 -8.76
CA PRO A 230 37.89 10.92 -8.04
C PRO A 230 38.15 11.25 -6.57
N LYS A 231 37.25 11.94 -5.89
CA LYS A 231 37.29 12.11 -4.43
C LYS A 231 35.96 11.61 -3.89
N PHE A 232 36.01 10.67 -2.93
CA PHE A 232 34.81 10.05 -2.37
C PHE A 232 33.88 9.45 -3.46
N GLY A 233 34.47 8.89 -4.53
CA GLY A 233 33.73 8.34 -5.67
C GLY A 233 33.14 9.38 -6.63
N VAL A 234 33.42 10.67 -6.46
CA VAL A 234 32.90 11.77 -7.29
C VAL A 234 34.04 12.41 -8.09
N TRP A 235 33.79 12.75 -9.35
CA TRP A 235 34.71 13.51 -10.20
C TRP A 235 33.93 14.49 -11.09
N TYR A 236 34.60 15.54 -11.54
CA TYR A 236 34.05 16.45 -12.56
C TYR A 236 34.52 16.01 -13.94
N ALA A 237 33.59 16.04 -14.90
CA ALA A 237 33.92 15.72 -16.28
C ALA A 237 34.85 16.76 -16.89
N ASP A 238 35.81 16.29 -17.68
CA ASP A 238 36.67 17.11 -18.53
C ASP A 238 36.45 16.74 -20.01
N LYS A 239 37.19 17.39 -20.91
CA LYS A 239 37.14 17.13 -22.36
C LYS A 239 37.32 15.63 -22.65
N PHE A 240 36.33 15.04 -23.32
CA PHE A 240 36.34 13.63 -23.69
C PHE A 240 37.68 13.21 -24.33
N SER A 241 38.24 12.09 -23.88
CA SER A 241 39.48 11.52 -24.44
C SER A 241 39.39 11.32 -25.95
N LYS A 242 38.20 10.95 -26.45
CA LYS A 242 37.85 10.93 -27.86
C LYS A 242 36.49 11.58 -28.06
N ALA A 243 36.47 12.82 -28.54
CA ALA A 243 35.26 13.51 -28.93
C ALA A 243 34.87 13.14 -30.36
N ILE A 244 33.56 13.07 -30.64
CA ILE A 244 33.01 12.95 -32.01
C ILE A 244 32.57 14.33 -32.46
N VAL A 245 32.85 14.66 -33.72
CA VAL A 245 32.37 15.89 -34.36
C VAL A 245 30.94 15.63 -34.82
N LEU A 246 30.00 16.44 -34.35
CA LEU A 246 28.61 16.42 -34.80
C LEU A 246 28.49 17.27 -36.07
N GLU A 247 28.37 16.61 -37.22
CA GLU A 247 28.23 17.30 -38.52
C GLU A 247 26.78 17.71 -38.81
N LYS A 248 25.81 16.93 -38.34
CA LYS A 248 24.37 17.21 -38.38
C LYS A 248 23.72 16.62 -37.13
N TRP A 249 22.72 17.31 -36.60
CA TRP A 249 21.98 16.91 -35.39
C TRP A 249 20.48 17.07 -35.61
#